data_AF-A0A2X3JCS3-F1
#
_entry.id   AF-A0A2X3JCS3-F1
#
_cell.length_a   1.000
_cell.length_b   1.000
_cell.length_c   1.000
_cell.angle_alpha   90.00
_cell.angle_beta   90.00
_cell.angle_gamma   90.00
#
_symmetry.space_group_name_H-M   'P 1'
#
loop_
_entity.id
_entity.type
_entity.pdbx_description
1 polymer ?
#
loop_
_entity_poly.entity_id
_entity_poly.type
_entity_poly.pdbx_seq_one_letter_code
_entity_poly.pdbx_strand_id
1 'polypeptide(L)'
;MIGILLLIGIVKKNAIMMIDFALVAQREHGMTPHDAIMQACLQRFRPIMMTTLCAIMGAIPIALGLGAGAELRQPMGVAIVGGLLFSQLITLFITPVLFLLF
;
A
#
# COMPACT_ATOMS: atom_id res chain seq x y z
N MET A 1 5.58 -0.32 -18.28
CA MET A 1 6.41 -1.06 -17.30
C MET A 1 6.78 -0.23 -16.06
N ILE A 2 7.19 1.04 -16.20
CA ILE A 2 7.63 1.87 -15.05
C ILE A 2 6.57 1.99 -13.94
N GLY A 3 5.29 2.17 -14.27
CA GLY A 3 4.22 2.26 -13.26
C GLY A 3 4.06 0.99 -12.41
N ILE A 4 4.26 -0.19 -12.99
CA ILE A 4 4.22 -1.48 -12.28
C ILE A 4 5.41 -1.61 -11.33
N LEU A 5 6.61 -1.19 -11.76
CA LEU A 5 7.80 -1.20 -10.91
C LEU A 5 7.64 -0.30 -9.68
N LEU A 6 7.07 0.90 -9.88
CA LEU A 6 6.77 1.83 -8.79
C LEU A 6 5.77 1.21 -7.81
N LEU A 7 4.69 0.61 -8.32
CA LEU A 7 3.67 -0.08 -7.52
C LEU A 7 4.28 -1.17 -6.65
N ILE A 8 5.06 -2.08 -7.23
CA ILE A 8 5.72 -3.19 -6.50
C ILE A 8 6.55 -2.64 -5.33
N GLY A 9 7.31 -1.55 -5.55
CA GLY A 9 8.09 -0.90 -4.51
C GLY A 9 7.23 -0.37 -3.36
N ILE A 10 6.13 0.30 -3.68
CA ILE A 10 5.20 0.86 -2.68
C ILE A 10 4.51 -0.26 -1.89
N VAL A 11 3.99 -1.29 -2.57
CA VAL A 11 3.33 -2.44 -1.92
C VAL A 11 4.29 -3.12 -0.96
N LYS A 12 5.50 -3.46 -1.44
CA LYS A 12 6.52 -4.14 -0.63
C LYS A 12 6.92 -3.29 0.58
N LYS A 13 7.12 -1.98 0.41
CA LYS A 13 7.49 -1.08 1.52
C LYS A 13 6.40 -1.05 2.60
N ASN A 14 5.13 -0.94 2.20
CA ASN A 14 4.01 -0.92 3.14
C ASN A 14 3.86 -2.24 3.90
N ALA A 15 4.01 -3.38 3.21
CA ALA A 15 3.94 -4.70 3.83
C ALA A 15 5.09 -4.93 4.83
N ILE A 16 6.33 -4.63 4.43
CA ILE A 16 7.50 -4.77 5.32
C ILE A 16 7.31 -3.92 6.57
N MET A 17 6.92 -2.65 6.41
CA MET A 17 6.70 -1.74 7.54
C MET A 17 5.59 -2.18 8.49
N MET A 18 4.57 -2.91 8.01
CA MET A 18 3.51 -3.44 8.85
C MET A 18 3.99 -4.64 9.66
N ILE A 19 4.65 -5.60 9.01
CA ILE A 19 5.18 -6.81 9.65
C ILE A 19 6.26 -6.44 10.68
N ASP A 20 7.16 -5.52 10.34
CA ASP A 20 8.20 -5.03 11.24
C ASP A 20 7.60 -4.42 12.51
N PHE A 21 6.54 -3.61 12.37
CA PHE A 21 5.84 -3.01 13.51
C PHE A 21 5.15 -4.06 14.39
N ALA A 22 4.55 -5.09 13.79
CA ALA A 22 3.94 -6.20 14.53
C ALA A 22 5.00 -7.04 15.27
N LEU A 23 6.15 -7.32 14.63
CA LEU A 23 7.28 -8.02 15.24
C LEU A 23 7.88 -7.25 16.41
N VAL A 24 8.05 -5.93 16.27
CA VAL A 24 8.52 -5.05 17.35
C VAL A 24 7.52 -5.06 18.50
N ALA A 25 6.22 -4.92 18.23
CA ALA A 25 5.19 -4.98 19.27
C ALA A 25 5.16 -6.33 20.01
N GLN A 26 5.37 -7.44 19.31
CA GLN A 26 5.44 -8.76 19.93
C GLN A 26 6.70 -8.93 20.79
N ARG A 27 7.87 -8.48 20.31
CA ARG A 27 9.16 -8.68 20.98
C ARG A 27 9.43 -7.70 22.11
N GLU A 28 9.13 -6.42 21.91
CA GLU A 28 9.43 -5.35 22.88
C GLU A 28 8.29 -5.12 23.87
N HIS A 29 7.04 -5.28 23.45
CA HIS A 29 5.87 -5.06 24.31
C HIS A 29 5.22 -6.36 24.81
N GLY A 30 5.75 -7.54 24.43
CA GLY A 30 5.23 -8.83 24.84
C GLY A 30 3.79 -9.09 24.40
N MET A 31 3.31 -8.36 23.39
CA MET A 31 1.93 -8.44 22.92
C MET A 31 1.65 -9.78 22.26
N THR A 32 0.40 -10.24 22.35
CA THR A 32 -0.03 -11.41 21.59
C THR A 32 0.05 -11.12 20.08
N PRO A 33 0.31 -12.13 19.22
CA PRO A 33 0.38 -11.92 17.77
C PRO A 33 -0.86 -11.20 17.20
N HIS A 34 -2.03 -11.50 17.77
CA HIS A 34 -3.30 -10.87 17.44
C HIS A 34 -3.33 -9.37 17.77
N ASP A 35 -2.92 -8.99 18.97
CA ASP A 35 -2.94 -7.57 19.38
C ASP A 35 -1.86 -6.76 18.68
N ALA A 36 -0.68 -7.37 18.45
CA ALA A 36 0.43 -6.75 17.75
C ALA A 36 0.08 -6.42 16.28
N ILE A 37 -0.50 -7.38 15.55
CA ILE A 37 -0.89 -7.15 14.15
C ILE A 37 -2.06 -6.17 14.03
N MET A 38 -3.02 -6.21 14.96
CA MET A 38 -4.14 -5.29 15.00
C MET A 38 -3.67 -3.85 15.24
N GLN A 39 -2.77 -3.66 16.21
CA GLN A 39 -2.20 -2.34 16.49
C GLN A 39 -1.35 -1.83 15.31
N ALA A 40 -0.55 -2.70 14.70
CA ALA A 40 0.21 -2.36 13.49
C ALA A 40 -0.73 -1.95 12.33
N CYS A 41 -1.83 -2.66 12.12
CA CYS A 41 -2.84 -2.32 11.12
C CYS A 41 -3.45 -0.94 11.37
N LEU A 42 -3.87 -0.65 12.60
CA LEU A 42 -4.48 0.64 12.96
C LEU A 42 -3.51 1.81 12.79
N GLN A 43 -2.25 1.64 13.22
CA GLN A 43 -1.24 2.68 13.09
C GLN A 43 -0.83 2.93 11.64
N ARG A 44 -0.79 1.87 10.81
CA ARG A 44 -0.43 1.99 9.40
C ARG A 44 -1.59 2.42 8.50
N PHE A 45 -2.84 2.18 8.89
CA PHE A 45 -4.02 2.57 8.11
C PHE A 45 -4.00 4.06 7.71
N ARG A 46 -3.71 4.95 8.67
CA ARG A 46 -3.63 6.41 8.41
C ARG A 46 -2.55 6.77 7.37
N PRO A 47 -1.27 6.40 7.56
CA PRO A 47 -0.21 6.64 6.56
C PRO A 47 -0.47 5.99 5.20
N ILE A 48 -0.98 4.76 5.19
CA ILE A 48 -1.31 3.98 4.00
C ILE A 48 -2.37 4.73 3.16
N MET A 49 -3.45 5.19 3.79
CA MET A 49 -4.48 5.98 3.11
C MET A 49 -3.96 7.34 2.63
N MET A 50 -3.13 8.02 3.42
CA MET A 50 -2.54 9.32 3.05
C MET A 50 -1.72 9.22 1.76
N THR A 51 -0.89 8.19 1.64
CA THR A 51 -0.05 7.98 0.44
C THR A 51 -0.88 7.57 -0.77
N THR A 52 -1.86 6.69 -0.61
CA THR A 52 -2.78 6.30 -1.70
C THR A 52 -3.53 7.51 -2.24
N LEU A 53 -4.13 8.31 -1.36
CA LEU A 53 -4.91 9.48 -1.77
C LEU A 53 -4.02 10.50 -2.50
N CYS A 54 -2.83 10.80 -1.96
CA CYS A 54 -1.91 11.74 -2.60
C CYS A 54 -1.45 11.25 -3.99
N ALA A 55 -1.15 9.95 -4.12
CA ALA A 55 -0.73 9.36 -5.39
C ALA A 55 -1.89 9.28 -6.40
N ILE A 56 -3.11 8.96 -5.96
CA ILE A 56 -4.30 9.00 -6.81
C ILE A 56 -4.53 10.43 -7.30
N MET A 57 -4.50 11.44 -6.42
CA MET A 57 -4.70 12.83 -6.82
C MET A 57 -3.66 13.31 -7.84
N GLY A 58 -2.40 12.91 -7.69
CA GLY A 58 -1.36 13.20 -8.69
C GLY A 58 -1.53 12.42 -10.01
N ALA A 59 -2.14 11.23 -9.96
CA ALA A 59 -2.35 10.37 -11.11
C ALA A 59 -3.67 10.66 -11.86
N ILE A 60 -4.67 11.32 -11.25
CA ILE A 60 -5.93 11.70 -11.88
C ILE A 60 -5.74 12.49 -13.19
N PRO A 61 -4.99 13.60 -13.24
CA PRO A 61 -4.82 14.37 -14.49
C PRO A 61 -4.08 13.57 -15.57
N ILE A 62 -3.19 12.67 -15.15
CA ILE A 62 -2.43 11.76 -16.03
C ILE A 62 -3.38 10.68 -16.61
N ALA A 63 -4.26 10.13 -15.77
CA ALA A 63 -5.23 9.10 -16.14
C ALA A 63 -6.38 9.65 -17.01
N LEU A 64 -6.71 10.93 -16.88
CA LEU A 64 -7.67 11.63 -17.75
C LEU A 64 -7.10 11.94 -19.15
N GLY A 65 -5.79 11.77 -19.36
CA GLY A 65 -5.18 11.91 -20.67
C GLY A 65 -5.21 13.34 -21.23
N LEU A 66 -5.18 14.37 -20.37
CA LEU A 66 -5.22 15.76 -20.81
C LEU A 66 -3.84 16.21 -21.32
N GLY A 67 -3.69 16.35 -22.65
CA GLY A 67 -2.52 16.96 -23.30
C GLY A 67 -1.82 16.08 -24.35
N ALA A 68 -0.77 16.63 -24.99
CA ALA A 68 0.02 15.91 -26.00
C ALA A 68 0.84 14.76 -25.36
N GLY A 69 0.82 13.56 -25.96
CA GLY A 69 1.47 12.37 -25.42
C GLY A 69 0.64 11.59 -24.38
N ALA A 70 -0.68 11.87 -24.30
CA ALA A 70 -1.63 11.19 -23.43
C ALA A 70 -1.68 9.68 -23.64
N GLU A 71 -1.52 9.21 -24.88
CA GLU A 71 -1.55 7.79 -25.24
C GLU A 71 -0.48 6.92 -24.54
N LEU A 72 0.67 7.49 -24.17
CA LEU A 72 1.66 6.79 -23.32
C LEU A 72 1.43 6.98 -21.82
N ARG A 73 0.88 8.12 -21.41
CA ARG A 73 0.77 8.53 -20.00
C ARG A 73 -0.52 8.02 -19.33
N GLN A 74 -1.62 7.98 -20.07
CA GLN A 74 -2.92 7.50 -19.65
C GLN A 74 -2.88 6.05 -19.12
N PRO A 75 -2.31 5.05 -19.83
CA PRO A 75 -2.24 3.68 -19.31
C PRO A 75 -1.37 3.59 -18.05
N MET A 76 -0.36 4.44 -17.89
CA MET A 76 0.43 4.50 -16.67
C MET A 76 -0.37 5.05 -15.48
N GLY A 77 -1.14 6.13 -15.69
CA GLY A 77 -2.00 6.72 -14.65
C GLY A 77 -3.06 5.74 -14.17
N VAL A 78 -3.74 5.06 -15.11
CA VAL A 78 -4.75 4.04 -14.79
C VAL A 78 -4.13 2.86 -14.03
N ALA A 79 -2.96 2.38 -14.46
CA ALA A 79 -2.26 1.30 -13.77
C ALA A 79 -1.88 1.69 -12.32
N ILE A 80 -1.40 2.92 -12.10
CA ILE A 80 -1.04 3.42 -10.76
C ILE A 80 -2.28 3.51 -9.87
N VAL A 81 -3.37 4.12 -10.34
CA VAL A 81 -4.59 4.28 -9.54
C VAL A 81 -5.20 2.92 -9.20
N GLY A 82 -5.38 2.04 -10.20
CA GLY A 82 -5.93 0.70 -9.98
C GLY A 82 -5.02 -0.17 -9.11
N GLY A 83 -3.72 -0.12 -9.36
CA GLY A 83 -2.70 -0.88 -8.62
C GLY A 83 -2.60 -0.47 -7.16
N LEU A 84 -2.67 0.84 -6.86
CA LEU A 84 -2.62 1.34 -5.48
C LEU A 84 -3.88 1.00 -4.69
N LEU A 85 -5.05 1.05 -5.31
CA LEU A 85 -6.30 0.63 -4.68
C LEU A 85 -6.26 -0.86 -4.35
N PHE A 86 -5.82 -1.69 -5.31
CA PHE A 86 -5.73 -3.13 -5.12
C PHE A 86 -4.62 -3.52 -4.12
N SER A 87 -3.48 -2.83 -4.13
CA SER A 87 -2.38 -3.11 -3.21
C SER A 87 -2.74 -2.85 -1.76
N GLN A 88 -3.54 -1.81 -1.52
CA GLN A 88 -3.96 -1.45 -0.16
C GLN A 88 -4.90 -2.50 0.41
N LEU A 89 -5.83 -3.00 -0.41
CA LEU A 89 -6.69 -4.13 -0.06
C LEU A 89 -5.87 -5.36 0.32
N ILE A 90 -4.90 -5.74 -0.52
CA ILE A 90 -4.02 -6.88 -0.23
C ILE A 90 -3.21 -6.66 1.06
N THR A 91 -2.59 -5.49 1.22
CA THR A 91 -1.70 -5.23 2.36
C THR A 91 -2.47 -5.14 3.68
N LEU A 92 -3.67 -4.56 3.68
CA LEU A 92 -4.49 -4.42 4.89
C LEU A 92 -5.28 -5.68 5.25
N PHE A 93 -5.60 -6.56 4.31
CA PHE A 93 -6.37 -7.77 4.59
C PHE A 93 -5.53 -9.04 4.54
N ILE A 94 -4.71 -9.24 3.51
CA ILE A 94 -3.97 -10.50 3.34
C ILE A 94 -2.76 -10.56 4.26
N THR A 95 -2.00 -9.47 4.41
CA THR A 95 -0.81 -9.43 5.29
C THR A 95 -1.12 -9.77 6.76
N PRO A 96 -2.15 -9.19 7.42
CA PRO A 96 -2.45 -9.56 8.80
C PRO A 96 -2.96 -10.99 8.94
N VAL A 97 -3.75 -11.47 7.98
CA VAL A 97 -4.24 -12.86 7.99
C VAL A 97 -3.06 -13.84 7.88
N LEU A 98 -2.11 -13.58 6.98
CA LEU A 98 -0.91 -14.41 6.85
C LEU A 98 -0.05 -14.37 8.11
N PHE A 99 0.09 -13.22 8.76
CA PHE A 99 0.86 -13.09 10.00
C PHE A 99 0.18 -13.79 11.20
N LEU A 100 -1.14 -13.95 11.20
CA LEU A 100 -1.82 -14.72 12.25
C LEU A 100 -1.80 -16.22 12.00
N LEU A 101 -1.65 -16.63 10.74
CA LEU A 101 -1.58 -18.03 10.33
C LEU A 101 -0.18 -18.63 10.53
N PHE A 102 0.87 -17.82 10.50
CA PHE A 102 2.28 -18.22 10.58
C PHE A 102 3.03 -17.47 11.68
#